data_AF-A0A1H9AZL8-F1
#
_entry.id   AF-A0A1H9AZL8-F1
#
_cell.length_a   1.000
_cell.length_b   1.000
_cell.length_c   1.000
_cell.angle_alpha   90.00
_cell.angle_beta   90.00
_cell.angle_gamma   90.00
#
_symmetry.space_group_name_H-M   'P 1'
#
loop_
_entity.id
_entity.type
_entity.pdbx_description
1 polymer ?
#
loop_
_entity_poly.entity_id
_entity_poly.type
_entity_poly.pdbx_seq_one_letter_code
_entity_poly.pdbx_strand_id
1 'polypeptide(L)'
;MINEKKLADMVIRMDAMHPNDPAIESCWEQMVDEFNDEQDTINYLNSCSEKEIYWISSVFDDLAYKFPSKTYVDCIKQLAKKFPKVDMALEIKIAESYIS
;
A
#
# COMPACT_ATOMS: atom_id res chain seq x y z
N MET A 1 12.77 -9.85 0.25
CA MET A 1 13.41 -8.56 -0.11
C MET A 1 12.62 -7.92 -1.23
N ILE A 2 11.98 -6.81 -0.91
CA ILE A 2 11.18 -6.01 -1.83
C ILE A 2 12.09 -5.29 -2.83
N ASN A 3 11.63 -5.19 -4.09
CA ASN A 3 12.30 -4.36 -5.08
C ASN A 3 11.81 -2.90 -5.00
N GLU A 4 12.40 -2.13 -4.10
CA GLU A 4 12.02 -0.74 -3.83
C GLU A 4 12.04 0.14 -5.08
N LYS A 5 13.03 -0.07 -5.95
CA LYS A 5 13.15 0.68 -7.21
C LYS A 5 11.98 0.37 -8.15
N LYS A 6 11.60 -0.91 -8.26
CA LYS A 6 10.46 -1.32 -9.08
C LYS A 6 9.16 -0.71 -8.57
N LEU A 7 8.96 -0.66 -7.25
CA LEU A 7 7.79 -0.02 -6.65
C LEU A 7 7.76 1.50 -6.91
N ALA A 8 8.90 2.19 -6.76
CA ALA A 8 9.01 3.60 -7.10
C ALA A 8 8.71 3.87 -8.58
N ASP A 9 9.25 3.04 -9.49
CA ASP A 9 8.99 3.12 -10.92
C ASP A 9 7.50 2.91 -11.24
N MET A 10 6.82 2.00 -10.53
CA MET A 10 5.37 1.80 -10.66
C MET A 10 4.58 3.02 -10.21
N VAL A 11 4.94 3.64 -9.08
CA VAL A 11 4.31 4.86 -8.59
C VAL A 11 4.45 5.99 -9.63
N ILE A 12 5.64 6.18 -10.20
CA ILE A 12 5.87 7.17 -11.27
C ILE A 12 4.99 6.85 -12.49
N ARG A 13 4.89 5.58 -12.85
CA ARG A 13 4.09 5.14 -14.00
C ARG A 13 2.60 5.43 -13.78
N MET A 14 2.05 5.14 -12.60
CA MET A 14 0.65 5.42 -12.26
C MET A 14 0.36 6.92 -12.21
N ASP A 15 1.29 7.72 -11.67
CA ASP A 15 1.20 9.19 -11.61
C ASP A 15 1.12 9.85 -13.00
N ALA A 16 1.68 9.20 -14.03
CA ALA A 16 1.62 9.65 -15.41
C ALA A 16 0.40 9.12 -16.19
N MET A 17 -0.37 8.19 -15.64
CA MET A 17 -1.55 7.61 -16.28
C MET A 17 -2.82 8.43 -16.02
N HIS A 18 -3.79 8.29 -16.91
CA HIS A 18 -5.14 8.79 -16.63
C HIS A 18 -5.77 7.92 -15.52
N PRO A 19 -6.47 8.48 -14.51
CA PRO A 19 -7.03 7.72 -13.39
C PRO A 19 -7.99 6.57 -13.75
N ASN A 20 -8.60 6.63 -14.95
CA ASN A 20 -9.49 5.60 -15.48
C ASN A 20 -8.79 4.71 -16.53
N ASP A 21 -7.47 4.73 -16.62
CA ASP A 21 -6.73 3.85 -17.51
C ASP A 21 -6.78 2.41 -16.94
N PRO A 22 -7.31 1.43 -17.69
CA PRO A 22 -7.36 0.04 -17.22
C PRO A 22 -5.97 -0.55 -16.90
N ALA A 23 -4.89 0.06 -17.41
CA ALA A 23 -3.53 -0.36 -17.06
C ALA A 23 -3.17 -0.10 -15.57
N ILE A 24 -3.95 0.71 -14.85
CA ILE A 24 -3.76 0.96 -13.42
C ILE A 24 -4.02 -0.33 -12.62
N GLU A 25 -5.07 -1.09 -12.94
CA GLU A 25 -5.38 -2.36 -12.27
C GLU A 25 -4.20 -3.35 -12.39
N SER A 26 -3.64 -3.47 -13.60
CA SER A 26 -2.45 -4.32 -13.81
C SER A 26 -1.21 -3.82 -13.04
N CYS A 27 -1.12 -2.53 -12.72
CA CYS A 27 -0.04 -2.01 -11.88
C CYS A 27 -0.26 -2.36 -10.41
N TRP A 28 -1.51 -2.33 -9.93
CA TRP A 28 -1.87 -2.75 -8.59
C TRP A 28 -1.59 -4.23 -8.35
N GLU A 29 -2.01 -5.11 -9.27
CA GLU A 29 -1.72 -6.55 -9.18
C GLU A 29 -0.20 -6.81 -9.07
N GLN A 30 0.58 -6.19 -9.96
CA GLN A 30 2.04 -6.31 -9.93
C GLN A 30 2.65 -5.72 -8.66
N MET A 31 2.05 -4.69 -8.09
CA MET A 31 2.51 -4.07 -6.84
C MET A 31 2.27 -5.00 -5.66
N VAL A 32 1.08 -5.61 -5.54
CA VAL A 32 0.75 -6.61 -4.52
C VAL A 32 1.66 -7.83 -4.62
N ASP A 33 2.02 -8.24 -5.83
CA ASP A 33 2.95 -9.34 -6.08
C ASP A 33 4.39 -9.04 -5.63
N GLU A 34 4.81 -7.78 -5.53
CA GLU A 34 6.13 -7.43 -4.98
C GLU A 34 6.17 -7.51 -3.45
N PHE A 35 5.04 -7.25 -2.79
CA PHE A 35 4.89 -7.32 -1.34
C PHE A 35 4.68 -8.75 -0.86
N ASN A 36 5.76 -9.54 -0.72
CA ASN A 36 5.68 -10.97 -0.40
C ASN A 36 5.98 -11.34 1.07
N ASP A 37 6.52 -10.41 1.85
CA ASP A 37 6.81 -10.62 3.26
C ASP A 37 6.27 -9.43 4.05
N GLU A 38 5.57 -9.71 5.15
CA GLU A 38 4.90 -8.68 5.95
C GLU A 38 5.91 -7.72 6.57
N GLN A 39 7.02 -8.23 7.10
CA GLN A 39 7.99 -7.40 7.82
C GLN A 39 8.78 -6.51 6.85
N ASP A 40 9.20 -7.06 5.71
CA ASP A 40 9.80 -6.27 4.62
C ASP A 40 8.82 -5.19 4.15
N THR A 41 7.53 -5.53 3.99
CA THR A 41 6.48 -4.60 3.56
C THR A 41 6.34 -3.45 4.54
N ILE A 42 6.20 -3.73 5.83
CA ILE A 42 6.10 -2.72 6.88
C ILE A 42 7.34 -1.82 6.90
N ASN A 43 8.53 -2.39 6.75
CA ASN A 43 9.78 -1.62 6.73
C ASN A 43 9.81 -0.65 5.54
N TYR A 44 9.40 -1.12 4.36
CA TYR A 44 9.30 -0.30 3.16
C TYR A 44 8.25 0.82 3.30
N LEU A 45 7.03 0.49 3.73
CA LEU A 45 5.98 1.50 3.90
C LEU A 45 6.37 2.61 4.89
N ASN A 46 7.13 2.27 5.93
CA ASN A 46 7.62 3.26 6.89
C ASN A 46 8.67 4.22 6.30
N SER A 47 9.43 3.79 5.28
CA SER A 47 10.42 4.61 4.58
C SER A 47 9.82 5.47 3.46
N CYS A 48 8.63 5.11 2.96
CA CYS A 48 7.92 5.85 1.92
C CYS A 48 7.57 7.30 2.30
N SER A 49 7.54 8.14 1.27
CA SER A 49 7.03 9.51 1.29
C SER A 49 5.50 9.56 1.24
N GLU A 50 4.89 10.71 1.57
CA GLU A 50 3.45 10.92 1.48
C GLU A 50 2.91 10.64 0.07
N LYS A 51 3.65 11.03 -0.98
CA LYS A 51 3.27 10.80 -2.38
C LYS A 51 3.27 9.31 -2.71
N GLU A 52 4.27 8.56 -2.28
CA GLU A 52 4.31 7.11 -2.51
C GLU A 52 3.18 6.43 -1.76
N ILE A 53 2.94 6.78 -0.50
CA ILE A 53 1.84 6.24 0.29
C ILE A 53 0.48 6.53 -0.35
N TYR A 54 0.26 7.72 -0.94
CA TYR A 54 -0.96 8.03 -1.66
C TYR A 54 -1.26 7.06 -2.81
N TRP A 55 -0.23 6.63 -3.54
CA TRP A 55 -0.42 5.68 -4.64
C TRP A 55 -0.54 4.25 -4.12
N ILE A 56 0.28 3.86 -3.14
CA ILE A 56 0.31 2.50 -2.60
C ILE A 56 -0.92 2.20 -1.73
N SER A 57 -1.55 3.21 -1.11
CA SER A 57 -2.74 3.00 -0.28
C SER A 57 -3.90 2.36 -1.05
N SER A 58 -3.92 2.52 -2.37
CA SER A 58 -4.88 1.88 -3.28
C SER A 58 -4.88 0.35 -3.23
N VAL A 59 -3.82 -0.28 -2.72
CA VAL A 59 -3.71 -1.74 -2.59
C VAL A 59 -3.63 -2.21 -1.13
N PHE A 60 -3.89 -1.34 -0.16
CA PHE A 60 -3.78 -1.70 1.26
C PHE A 60 -4.83 -2.72 1.71
N ASP A 61 -5.99 -2.77 1.06
CA ASP A 61 -7.01 -3.80 1.28
C ASP A 61 -6.53 -5.18 0.81
N ASP A 62 -5.93 -5.28 -0.38
CA ASP A 62 -5.31 -6.51 -0.89
C ASP A 62 -4.16 -6.96 0.02
N LEU A 63 -3.32 -6.02 0.46
CA LEU A 63 -2.25 -6.30 1.40
C LEU A 63 -2.77 -6.70 2.79
N ALA A 64 -3.89 -6.14 3.24
CA ALA A 64 -4.52 -6.55 4.50
C ALA A 64 -5.11 -7.95 4.41
N TYR A 65 -5.65 -8.33 3.25
CA TYR A 65 -6.08 -9.70 2.99
C TYR A 65 -4.89 -10.66 2.95
N LYS A 66 -3.77 -10.25 2.36
CA LYS A 66 -2.51 -11.03 2.29
C LYS A 66 -1.83 -11.16 3.66
N PHE A 67 -1.86 -10.10 4.47
CA PHE A 67 -1.23 -9.99 5.78
C PHE A 67 -2.27 -9.63 6.87
N PRO A 68 -3.19 -10.57 7.21
CA PRO A 68 -4.25 -10.32 8.19
C PRO A 68 -3.69 -10.34 9.62
N SER A 69 -3.01 -9.26 9.98
CA SER A 69 -2.15 -9.19 11.16
C SER A 69 -2.32 -7.84 11.86
N LYS A 70 -2.28 -7.88 13.20
CA LYS A 70 -2.29 -6.66 14.03
C LYS A 70 -1.12 -5.75 13.72
N THR A 71 0.04 -6.32 13.41
CA THR A 71 1.26 -5.56 13.10
C THR A 71 1.07 -4.74 11.82
N TYR A 72 0.49 -5.33 10.78
CA TYR A 72 0.16 -4.63 9.54
C TYR A 72 -0.90 -3.54 9.75
N VAL A 73 -1.98 -3.84 10.47
CA VAL A 73 -3.01 -2.83 10.80
C VAL A 73 -2.43 -1.65 11.60
N ASP A 74 -1.57 -1.93 12.58
CA ASP A 74 -0.90 -0.88 13.34
C ASP A 74 0.04 -0.05 12.47
N CYS A 75 0.67 -0.64 11.46
CA CYS A 75 1.44 0.10 10.45
C CYS A 75 0.56 1.08 9.68
N ILE A 76 -0.58 0.65 9.11
CA ILE A 76 -1.50 1.55 8.39
C ILE A 76 -1.99 2.66 9.31
N LYS A 77 -2.36 2.35 10.56
CA LYS A 77 -2.77 3.37 11.55
C LYS A 77 -1.68 4.41 11.84
N GLN A 78 -0.42 3.99 11.86
CA GLN A 78 0.71 4.92 12.02
C GLN A 78 0.90 5.79 10.78
N LEU A 79 0.79 5.22 9.58
CA LEU A 79 0.85 5.96 8.33
C LEU A 79 -0.28 6.98 8.23
N ALA A 80 -1.51 6.61 8.60
CA ALA A 80 -2.66 7.52 8.62
C ALA A 80 -2.45 8.73 9.54
N LYS A 81 -1.77 8.53 10.68
CA LYS A 81 -1.37 9.63 11.58
C LYS A 81 -0.25 10.49 10.99
N LYS A 82 0.71 9.87 10.29
CA LYS A 82 1.86 10.55 9.66
C LYS A 82 1.45 11.35 8.43
N PHE A 83 0.48 10.85 7.66
CA PHE A 83 0.04 11.38 6.38
C PHE A 83 -1.50 11.56 6.35
N PRO A 84 -2.04 12.50 7.13
CA PRO A 84 -3.49 12.65 7.30
C PRO A 84 -4.23 13.08 6.02
N LYS A 85 -3.51 13.51 4.97
CA LYS A 85 -4.11 13.93 3.69
C LYS A 85 -4.47 12.77 2.77
N VAL A 86 -3.88 11.59 2.98
CA VAL A 86 -4.10 10.42 2.11
C VAL A 86 -5.46 9.77 2.38
N ASP A 87 -6.04 10.00 3.56
CA ASP A 87 -7.28 9.37 4.06
C ASP A 87 -7.30 7.83 3.90
N MET A 88 -6.81 7.14 4.93
CA MET A 88 -6.74 5.67 4.97
C MET A 88 -7.81 5.05 5.89
N ALA A 89 -8.88 5.80 6.21
CA ALA A 89 -9.85 5.36 7.23
C ALA A 89 -10.61 4.10 6.80
N LEU A 90 -10.91 3.96 5.51
CA LEU A 90 -11.58 2.80 4.95
C LEU A 90 -10.68 1.57 4.99
N GLU A 91 -9.42 1.72 4.58
CA GLU A 91 -8.40 0.67 4.51
C GLU A 91 -8.12 0.12 5.91
N ILE A 92 -8.02 0.99 6.92
CA ILE A 92 -7.88 0.55 8.33
C ILE A 92 -9.09 -0.30 8.74
N LYS A 93 -10.31 0.14 8.44
CA LYS A 93 -11.53 -0.58 8.81
C LYS A 93 -11.61 -1.94 8.11
N ILE A 94 -11.25 -2.00 6.83
CA ILE A 94 -11.18 -3.26 6.06
C ILE A 94 -10.13 -4.17 6.67
N ALA A 95 -8.93 -3.66 6.94
CA ALA A 95 -7.84 -4.44 7.48
C ALA A 95 -8.16 -4.99 8.89
N GLU A 96 -8.80 -4.19 9.74
CA GLU A 96 -9.32 -4.66 11.04
C GLU A 96 -10.34 -5.79 10.90
N SER A 97 -11.17 -5.78 9.85
CA SER A 97 -12.17 -6.81 9.62
C SER A 97 -11.58 -8.18 9.24
N TYR A 98 -10.34 -8.21 8.77
CA TYR A 98 -9.62 -9.46 8.47
C TYR A 98 -8.91 -10.06 9.68
N ILE A 99 -8.73 -9.30 10.76
CA ILE A 99 -8.15 -9.80 12.01
C ILE A 99 -9.29 -10.37 12.85
N SER A 100 -9.43 -11.70 12.82
CA SER A 100 -10.39 -12.44 13.65
C SER A 100 -10.01 -12.46 15.13
#